data_AF-A0A8B6CFN9-F1
#
_entry.id   AF-A0A8B6CFN9-F1
#
_cell.length_a   1.000
_cell.length_b   1.000
_cell.length_c   1.000
_cell.angle_alpha   90.00
_cell.angle_beta   90.00
_cell.angle_gamma   90.00
#
_symmetry.space_group_name_H-M   'P 1'
#
loop_
_entity.id
_entity.type
_entity.pdbx_description
1 polymer ?
#
loop_
_entity_poly.entity_id
_entity_poly.type
_entity_poly.pdbx_seq_one_letter_code
_entity_poly.pdbx_strand_id
1 'polypeptide(L)'
;MVQLPKTNPETHRAFLEGNFVVNKTEKKFSCMAIDQAHEQNNACVKADGGAVGLTENPGALRRWMVAGPEMARLTSKDLLVLDSKNIVDISVVKTVNTIESLGQEQFEKYTKERLVDRTTSVFDTIKRNKLPLFQTPPPAKKTSTTDHKLMALKSNCSLFSRLYIACQSRDGNLDDFFRHENHAFPPSLSQNGTIRLGTKADLLSKCLERLTPPTDVKPVVSSVILDGSAVVNMLKPCQYQII
;
A
#
# COMPACT_ATOMS: atom_id res chain seq x y z
N MET A 1 41.49 -13.06 -12.76
CA MET A 1 42.12 -11.93 -12.04
C MET A 1 43.61 -12.12 -11.70
N VAL A 2 44.13 -13.35 -11.59
CA VAL A 2 45.50 -13.59 -11.07
C VAL A 2 46.65 -13.11 -11.98
N GLN A 3 46.41 -12.94 -13.29
CA GLN A 3 47.43 -12.46 -14.24
C GLN A 3 47.34 -10.96 -14.55
N LEU A 4 46.25 -10.29 -14.15
CA LEU A 4 46.01 -8.87 -14.43
C LEU A 4 47.15 -7.94 -13.93
N PRO A 5 47.80 -8.19 -12.78
CA PRO A 5 48.95 -7.38 -12.34
C PRO A 5 50.14 -7.43 -13.30
N LYS A 6 50.28 -8.53 -14.06
CA LYS A 6 51.40 -8.75 -14.99
C LYS A 6 51.07 -8.31 -16.41
N THR A 7 49.83 -8.52 -16.85
CA THR A 7 49.41 -8.23 -18.23
C THR A 7 48.94 -6.79 -18.42
N ASN A 8 48.27 -6.18 -17.43
CA ASN A 8 47.76 -4.80 -17.49
C ASN A 8 47.84 -4.12 -16.09
N PRO A 9 49.04 -3.69 -15.67
CA PRO A 9 49.28 -3.17 -14.32
C PRO A 9 48.50 -1.88 -14.01
N GLU A 10 48.29 -1.01 -15.00
CA GLU A 10 47.51 0.23 -14.83
C GLU A 10 46.05 -0.04 -14.51
N THR A 11 45.42 -0.97 -15.23
CA THR A 11 44.04 -1.39 -14.97
C THR A 11 43.93 -2.04 -13.60
N HIS A 12 44.91 -2.87 -13.21
CA HIS A 12 44.96 -3.48 -11.89
C HIS A 12 45.07 -2.44 -10.77
N ARG A 13 45.90 -1.40 -10.95
CA ARG A 13 46.02 -0.28 -10.02
C ARG A 13 44.70 0.48 -9.87
N ALA A 14 44.03 0.79 -10.98
CA ALA A 14 42.71 1.45 -10.96
C ALA A 14 41.64 0.62 -10.23
N PHE A 15 41.69 -0.71 -10.33
CA PHE A 15 40.82 -1.61 -9.54
C PHE A 15 41.13 -1.53 -8.04
N LEU A 16 42.41 -1.51 -7.65
CA LEU A 16 42.79 -1.38 -6.23
C LEU A 16 42.41 -0.01 -5.65
N GLU A 17 42.46 1.05 -6.46
CA GLU A 17 42.03 2.40 -6.09
C GLU A 17 40.49 2.55 -6.04
N GLY A 18 39.73 1.54 -6.47
CA GLY A 18 38.26 1.58 -6.45
C GLY A 18 37.64 2.40 -7.58
N ASN A 19 38.39 2.74 -8.62
CA ASN A 19 37.94 3.61 -9.73
C ASN A 19 36.95 2.93 -10.70
N PHE A 20 36.33 1.82 -10.28
CA PHE A 20 35.33 1.05 -11.03
C PHE A 20 33.95 1.05 -10.35
N VAL A 21 33.83 1.70 -9.19
CA VAL A 21 32.57 1.85 -8.44
C VAL A 21 32.16 3.32 -8.34
N VAL A 22 30.86 3.55 -8.32
CA VAL A 22 30.24 4.86 -8.13
C VAL A 22 29.30 4.83 -6.94
N ASN A 23 29.13 5.98 -6.29
CA ASN A 23 28.20 6.17 -5.19
C ASN A 23 26.96 6.89 -5.68
N LYS A 24 25.78 6.31 -5.47
CA LYS A 24 24.50 7.01 -5.69
C LYS A 24 24.11 7.94 -4.53
N THR A 25 24.73 7.77 -3.36
CA THR A 25 24.46 8.56 -2.15
C THR A 25 25.77 8.94 -1.46
N GLU A 26 25.72 9.87 -0.51
CA GLU A 26 26.90 10.24 0.30
C GLU A 26 27.39 9.13 1.25
N LYS A 27 26.69 7.98 1.31
CA LYS A 27 27.05 6.86 2.18
C LYS A 27 28.08 5.95 1.50
N LYS A 28 29.18 5.66 2.22
CA LYS A 28 30.29 4.78 1.77
C LYS A 28 29.88 3.34 1.45
N PHE A 29 28.75 2.86 1.97
CA PHE A 29 28.21 1.52 1.69
C PHE A 29 27.32 1.46 0.43
N SER A 30 27.19 2.58 -0.30
CA SER A 30 26.40 2.65 -1.54
C SER A 30 27.22 2.52 -2.83
N CYS A 31 28.49 2.11 -2.70
CA CYS A 31 29.38 1.87 -3.83
C CYS A 31 28.83 0.73 -4.68
N MET A 32 28.61 0.97 -5.97
CA MET A 32 28.19 -0.05 -6.92
C MET A 32 29.02 0.05 -8.20
N ALA A 33 29.23 -1.07 -8.89
CA ALA A 33 29.97 -1.08 -10.14
C ALA A 33 29.35 -0.09 -11.15
N ILE A 34 30.19 0.62 -11.90
CA ILE A 34 29.76 1.64 -12.88
C ILE A 34 28.75 1.06 -13.88
N ASP A 35 28.98 -0.15 -14.37
CA ASP A 35 28.12 -0.81 -15.34
C ASP A 35 26.72 -1.09 -14.76
N GLN A 36 26.66 -1.60 -13.52
CA GLN A 36 25.40 -1.84 -12.81
C GLN A 36 24.66 -0.53 -12.48
N ALA A 37 25.38 0.54 -12.14
CA ALA A 37 24.77 1.86 -11.94
C ALA A 37 24.16 2.39 -13.25
N HIS A 38 24.89 2.21 -14.35
CA HIS A 38 24.46 2.64 -15.67
C HIS A 38 23.26 1.81 -16.17
N GLU A 39 23.26 0.50 -15.95
CA GLU A 39 22.15 -0.39 -16.29
C GLU A 39 20.87 -0.03 -15.53
N GLN A 40 20.96 0.22 -14.22
CA GLN A 40 19.81 0.66 -13.42
C GLN A 40 19.28 2.02 -13.90
N ASN A 41 20.17 2.97 -14.19
CA ASN A 41 19.75 4.28 -14.70
C ASN A 41 19.07 4.14 -16.06
N ASN A 42 19.57 3.25 -16.92
CA ASN A 42 18.96 2.95 -18.21
C ASN A 42 17.60 2.25 -18.07
N ALA A 43 17.41 1.38 -17.07
CA ALA A 43 16.13 0.72 -16.81
C ALA A 43 15.00 1.70 -16.40
N CYS A 44 15.35 2.85 -15.84
CA CYS A 44 14.38 3.93 -15.57
C CYS A 44 13.85 4.59 -16.85
N VAL A 45 14.60 4.54 -17.95
CA VAL A 45 14.28 5.28 -19.18
C VAL A 45 13.95 4.38 -20.38
N LYS A 46 14.24 3.07 -20.30
CA LYS A 46 13.85 2.07 -21.30
C LYS A 46 12.42 1.60 -21.03
N ALA A 47 11.56 1.66 -22.06
CA ALA A 47 10.24 1.02 -22.05
C ALA A 47 10.35 -0.50 -22.31
N ASP A 48 9.25 -1.24 -22.18
CA ASP A 48 9.20 -2.68 -22.48
C ASP A 48 9.71 -2.93 -23.91
N GLY A 49 10.84 -3.65 -24.02
CA GLY A 49 11.59 -3.87 -25.29
C GLY A 49 13.07 -3.45 -25.25
N GLY A 50 13.53 -2.81 -24.17
CA GLY A 50 14.96 -2.55 -23.94
C GLY A 50 15.58 -1.54 -24.91
N ALA A 51 16.90 -1.65 -25.14
CA ALA A 51 17.62 -0.72 -26.01
C ALA A 51 17.22 -0.85 -27.49
N VAL A 52 16.88 -2.08 -27.92
CA VAL A 52 16.54 -2.40 -29.32
C VAL A 52 15.27 -1.67 -29.77
N GLY A 53 14.20 -1.74 -28.96
CA GLY A 53 12.95 -1.03 -29.25
C GLY A 53 13.06 0.50 -29.20
N LEU A 54 14.08 1.03 -28.53
CA LEU A 54 14.37 2.47 -28.48
C LEU A 54 15.08 2.95 -29.75
N THR A 55 16.05 2.19 -30.25
CA THR A 55 16.87 2.57 -31.41
C THR A 55 16.18 2.31 -32.75
N GLU A 56 15.28 1.34 -32.82
CA GLU A 56 14.56 0.98 -34.06
C GLU A 56 13.31 1.84 -34.32
N ASN A 57 12.85 2.60 -33.31
CA ASN A 57 11.71 3.50 -33.44
C ASN A 57 12.12 4.96 -33.29
N PRO A 58 12.23 5.73 -34.40
CA PRO A 58 12.62 7.14 -34.37
C PRO A 58 11.69 8.03 -33.51
N GLY A 59 10.41 7.66 -33.38
CA GLY A 59 9.47 8.36 -32.52
C GLY A 59 9.70 8.08 -31.04
N ALA A 60 10.06 6.85 -30.67
CA ALA A 60 10.45 6.49 -29.31
C ALA A 60 11.77 7.16 -28.91
N LEU A 61 12.76 7.15 -29.81
CA LEU A 61 14.04 7.84 -29.61
C LEU A 61 13.86 9.35 -29.41
N ARG A 62 13.03 10.01 -30.23
CA ARG A 62 12.75 11.45 -30.06
C ARG A 62 12.05 11.75 -28.73
N ARG A 63 11.05 10.97 -28.34
CA ARG A 63 10.41 11.13 -27.02
C ARG A 63 11.40 10.95 -25.88
N TRP A 64 12.33 9.99 -26.00
CA TRP A 64 13.38 9.75 -25.02
C TRP A 64 14.39 10.91 -24.93
N MET A 65 14.85 11.44 -26.07
CA MET A 65 15.78 12.57 -26.08
C MET A 65 15.18 13.83 -25.44
N VAL A 66 13.87 14.04 -25.57
CA VAL A 66 13.18 15.22 -25.05
C VAL A 66 12.74 15.02 -23.59
N ALA A 67 12.14 13.88 -23.26
CA ALA A 67 11.54 13.64 -21.94
C ALA A 67 12.47 12.90 -20.97
N GLY A 68 13.46 12.15 -21.45
CA GLY A 68 14.38 11.38 -20.62
C GLY A 68 15.13 12.21 -19.57
N PRO A 69 15.72 13.36 -19.94
CA PRO A 69 16.38 14.25 -18.98
C PRO A 69 15.41 14.78 -17.90
N GLU A 70 14.18 15.17 -18.27
CA GLU A 70 13.19 15.66 -17.32
C GLU A 70 12.64 14.55 -16.42
N MET A 71 12.41 13.35 -16.95
CA MET A 71 12.04 12.19 -16.16
C MET A 71 13.13 11.89 -15.12
N ALA A 72 14.40 11.79 -15.55
CA ALA A 72 15.54 11.57 -14.63
C ALA A 72 15.67 12.68 -13.57
N ARG A 73 15.36 13.94 -13.93
CA ARG A 73 15.36 15.08 -13.01
C ARG A 73 14.22 15.02 -12.00
N LEU A 74 13.04 14.55 -12.40
CA LEU A 74 11.86 14.38 -11.52
C LEU A 74 12.05 13.20 -10.55
N THR A 75 12.68 12.11 -10.99
CA THR A 75 12.95 10.92 -10.15
C THR A 75 13.85 11.22 -8.95
N SER A 76 14.64 12.29 -8.94
CA SER A 76 15.60 12.56 -7.86
C SER A 76 14.96 13.14 -6.59
N LYS A 77 13.72 13.64 -6.67
CA LYS A 77 13.02 14.28 -5.54
C LYS A 77 11.92 13.43 -4.93
N ASP A 78 11.35 12.52 -5.72
CA ASP A 78 10.24 11.67 -5.29
C ASP A 78 10.77 10.35 -4.72
N LEU A 79 10.24 9.94 -3.56
CA LEU A 79 10.49 8.60 -3.03
C LEU A 79 9.67 7.60 -3.84
N LEU A 80 10.35 6.64 -4.47
CA LEU A 80 9.72 5.61 -5.29
C LEU A 80 9.92 4.22 -4.69
N VAL A 81 8.92 3.35 -4.85
CA VAL A 81 9.10 1.91 -4.68
C VAL A 81 9.88 1.39 -5.89
N LEU A 82 11.07 0.80 -5.68
CA LEU A 82 11.99 0.40 -6.75
C LEU A 82 11.39 -0.59 -7.75
N ASP A 83 10.55 -1.51 -7.27
CA ASP A 83 9.94 -2.57 -8.08
C ASP A 83 8.73 -2.05 -8.89
N SER A 84 7.80 -1.37 -8.22
CA SER A 84 6.54 -0.94 -8.84
C SER A 84 6.59 0.46 -9.47
N LYS A 85 7.72 1.18 -9.32
CA LYS A 85 7.91 2.57 -9.76
C LYS A 85 6.85 3.56 -9.26
N ASN A 86 6.11 3.19 -8.20
CA ASN A 86 5.04 4.03 -7.65
C ASN A 86 5.63 5.14 -6.79
N ILE A 87 5.15 6.37 -7.01
CA ILE A 87 5.46 7.52 -6.15
C ILE A 87 4.79 7.34 -4.81
N VAL A 88 5.60 7.42 -3.75
CA VAL A 88 5.17 7.31 -2.36
C VAL A 88 4.35 8.55 -1.99
N ASP A 89 3.26 8.34 -1.26
CA ASP A 89 2.39 9.43 -0.82
C ASP A 89 3.18 10.52 -0.06
N ILE A 90 2.87 11.79 -0.35
CA ILE A 90 3.57 12.96 0.21
C ILE A 90 3.57 12.93 1.75
N SER A 91 2.54 12.38 2.39
CA SER A 91 2.48 12.25 3.85
C SER A 91 3.48 11.24 4.42
N VAL A 92 3.81 10.18 3.67
CA VAL A 92 4.86 9.22 4.04
C VAL A 92 6.23 9.90 3.88
N VAL A 93 6.44 10.66 2.80
CA VAL A 93 7.66 11.45 2.59
C VAL A 93 7.90 12.42 3.75
N LYS A 94 6.87 13.17 4.14
CA LYS A 94 6.93 14.07 5.30
C LYS A 94 7.28 13.31 6.57
N THR A 95 6.62 12.18 6.81
CA THR A 95 6.87 11.35 7.99
C THR A 95 8.32 10.89 8.06
N VAL A 96 8.85 10.31 6.98
CA VAL A 96 10.23 9.81 6.94
C VAL A 96 11.24 10.94 7.20
N ASN A 97 10.98 12.14 6.69
CA ASN A 97 11.85 13.29 6.90
C ASN A 97 11.79 13.87 8.32
N THR A 98 10.69 13.70 9.05
CA THR A 98 10.48 14.32 10.37
C THR A 98 10.47 13.33 11.54
N ILE A 99 10.63 12.02 11.28
CA ILE A 99 10.50 10.99 12.32
C ILE A 99 11.60 11.09 13.39
N GLU A 100 12.80 11.52 13.00
CA GLU A 100 13.94 11.69 13.90
C GLU A 100 13.70 12.83 14.90
N SER A 101 13.34 14.02 14.41
CA SER A 101 13.05 15.17 15.27
C SER A 101 11.87 14.91 16.21
N LEU A 102 10.83 14.25 15.71
CA LEU A 102 9.68 13.83 16.52
C LEU A 102 10.06 12.80 17.60
N GLY A 103 11.01 11.91 17.32
CA GLY A 103 11.54 10.96 18.29
C GLY A 103 12.33 11.66 19.41
N GLN A 104 13.16 12.62 19.03
CA GLN A 104 13.96 13.43 19.96
C GLN A 104 13.07 14.23 20.93
N GLU A 105 12.06 14.93 20.41
CA GLU A 105 11.11 15.70 21.22
C GLU A 105 10.37 14.80 22.23
N GLN A 106 9.94 13.62 21.81
CA GLN A 106 9.26 12.66 22.70
C GLN A 106 10.19 12.11 23.78
N PHE A 107 11.45 11.87 23.46
CA PHE A 107 12.45 11.41 24.43
C PHE A 107 12.72 12.48 25.50
N GLU A 108 12.91 13.73 25.07
CA GLU A 108 13.13 14.86 25.98
C GLU A 108 11.92 15.06 26.90
N LYS A 109 10.71 15.02 26.32
CA LYS A 109 9.47 15.08 27.07
C LYS A 109 9.36 13.96 28.11
N TYR A 110 9.63 12.71 27.71
CA TYR A 110 9.60 11.57 28.61
C TYR A 110 10.59 11.72 29.77
N THR A 111 11.83 12.10 29.46
CA THR A 111 12.90 12.31 30.46
C THR A 111 12.49 13.36 31.47
N LYS A 112 11.94 14.48 31.00
CA LYS A 112 11.47 15.55 31.87
C LYS A 112 10.30 15.12 32.75
N GLU A 113 9.22 14.58 32.17
CA GLU A 113 7.99 14.24 32.89
C GLU A 113 8.17 13.07 33.87
N ARG A 114 8.97 12.06 33.50
CA ARG A 114 9.10 10.81 34.27
C ARG A 114 10.30 10.80 35.21
N LEU A 115 11.43 11.37 34.81
CA LEU A 115 12.70 11.25 35.54
C LEU A 115 13.04 12.49 36.36
N VAL A 116 12.81 13.69 35.79
CA VAL A 116 13.15 14.97 36.45
C VAL A 116 12.00 15.45 37.32
N ASP A 117 10.86 15.77 36.70
CA ASP A 117 9.72 16.38 37.37
C ASP A 117 8.85 15.34 38.10
N ARG A 118 9.00 14.04 37.75
CA ARG A 118 8.27 12.88 38.29
C ARG A 118 6.74 13.09 38.38
N THR A 119 6.19 13.86 37.45
CA THR A 119 4.76 14.17 37.37
C THR A 119 3.93 12.97 36.93
N THR A 120 4.57 12.02 36.26
CA THR A 120 3.90 10.86 35.67
C THR A 120 4.72 9.58 35.97
N SER A 121 4.07 8.46 36.29
CA SER A 121 4.72 7.22 36.76
C SER A 121 5.49 6.50 35.66
N VAL A 122 6.71 6.03 35.90
CA VAL A 122 7.48 5.27 34.89
C VAL A 122 6.71 4.02 34.36
N PHE A 123 5.74 3.50 35.13
CA PHE A 123 4.94 2.33 34.76
C PHE A 123 3.73 2.64 33.85
N ASP A 124 3.39 3.91 33.62
CA ASP A 124 2.25 4.22 32.76
C ASP A 124 2.54 3.91 31.30
N THR A 125 1.51 3.51 30.58
CA THR A 125 1.64 3.08 29.18
C THR A 125 2.09 4.22 28.27
N ILE A 126 3.16 3.97 27.51
CA ILE A 126 3.63 4.87 26.44
C ILE A 126 2.78 4.65 25.18
N LYS A 127 2.14 5.71 24.69
CA LYS A 127 1.34 5.64 23.46
C LYS A 127 2.24 5.41 22.24
N ARG A 128 1.82 4.50 21.35
CA ARG A 128 2.51 4.25 20.07
C ARG A 128 2.19 5.33 19.05
N ASN A 129 3.21 5.76 18.30
CA ASN A 129 3.06 6.66 17.16
C ASN A 129 2.46 5.92 15.97
N LYS A 130 1.31 6.40 15.48
CA LYS A 130 0.62 5.86 14.29
C LYS A 130 0.92 6.74 13.07
N LEU A 131 2.19 6.76 12.66
CA LEU A 131 2.63 7.56 11.53
C LEU A 131 2.52 6.78 10.21
N PRO A 132 2.16 7.44 9.10
CA PRO A 132 2.11 6.79 7.80
C PRO A 132 3.52 6.44 7.31
N LEU A 133 3.74 5.17 7.01
CA LEU A 133 5.03 4.60 6.57
C LEU A 133 4.81 3.73 5.33
N PHE A 134 5.88 3.23 4.71
CA PHE A 134 5.78 2.40 3.49
C PHE A 134 4.88 1.18 3.65
N GLN A 135 4.93 0.49 4.80
CA GLN A 135 4.06 -0.65 5.10
C GLN A 135 2.69 -0.25 5.66
N THR A 136 2.54 1.03 6.03
CA THR A 136 1.34 1.58 6.66
C THR A 136 0.94 2.87 5.94
N PRO A 137 0.51 2.78 4.67
CA PRO A 137 0.09 3.96 3.94
C PRO A 137 -1.07 4.65 4.67
N PRO A 138 -1.23 5.97 4.50
CA PRO A 138 -2.38 6.68 5.04
C PRO A 138 -3.65 5.98 4.57
N PRO A 139 -4.67 5.84 5.43
CA PRO A 139 -5.97 5.39 4.95
C PRO A 139 -6.38 6.34 3.83
N ALA A 140 -6.71 5.78 2.65
CA ALA A 140 -7.30 6.55 1.58
C ALA A 140 -8.40 7.42 2.17
N LYS A 141 -8.43 8.73 1.81
CA LYS A 141 -9.45 9.67 2.31
C LYS A 141 -10.79 8.96 2.24
N LYS A 142 -11.40 8.68 3.40
CA LYS A 142 -12.74 8.11 3.46
C LYS A 142 -13.66 9.16 2.89
N THR A 143 -13.92 9.12 1.59
CA THR A 143 -14.96 9.92 0.98
C THR A 143 -16.26 9.56 1.66
N SER A 144 -17.06 10.57 1.98
CA SER A 144 -18.30 10.32 2.69
C SER A 144 -19.19 9.39 1.86
N THR A 145 -20.12 8.68 2.50
CA THR A 145 -21.11 7.86 1.79
C THR A 145 -21.84 8.67 0.71
N THR A 146 -22.01 9.97 0.92
CA THR A 146 -22.59 10.94 -0.02
C THR A 146 -21.67 11.21 -1.20
N ASP A 147 -20.38 11.46 -0.97
CA ASP A 147 -19.40 11.68 -2.04
C ASP A 147 -19.27 10.46 -2.96
N HIS A 148 -19.35 9.26 -2.39
CA HIS A 148 -19.31 8.02 -3.16
C HIS A 148 -20.54 7.86 -4.07
N LYS A 149 -21.74 8.16 -3.59
CA LYS A 149 -22.95 8.16 -4.41
C LYS A 149 -22.81 9.15 -5.58
N LEU A 150 -22.24 10.32 -5.32
CA LEU A 150 -22.01 11.34 -6.33
C LEU A 150 -20.98 10.88 -7.39
N MET A 151 -19.91 10.19 -6.99
CA MET A 151 -18.95 9.61 -7.94
C MET A 151 -19.56 8.51 -8.80
N ALA A 152 -20.34 7.60 -8.20
CA ALA A 152 -21.05 6.56 -8.93
C ALA A 152 -22.03 7.15 -9.94
N LEU A 153 -22.76 8.21 -9.54
CA LEU A 153 -23.69 8.92 -10.43
C LEU A 153 -22.97 9.59 -11.60
N LYS A 154 -21.81 10.21 -11.36
CA LYS A 154 -20.97 10.79 -12.42
C LYS A 154 -20.48 9.72 -13.41
N SER A 155 -20.04 8.58 -12.90
CA SER A 155 -19.60 7.45 -13.74
C SER A 155 -20.75 6.91 -14.59
N ASN A 156 -21.92 6.69 -13.99
CA ASN A 156 -23.13 6.28 -14.71
C ASN A 156 -23.52 7.30 -15.78
N CYS A 157 -23.53 8.59 -15.45
CA CYS A 157 -23.83 9.66 -16.40
C CYS A 157 -22.85 9.66 -17.58
N SER A 158 -21.56 9.49 -17.32
CA SER A 158 -20.54 9.36 -18.38
C SER A 158 -20.76 8.12 -19.26
N LEU A 159 -21.14 6.99 -18.67
CA LEU A 159 -21.45 5.76 -19.40
C LEU A 159 -22.69 5.95 -20.29
N PHE A 160 -23.79 6.48 -19.74
CA PHE A 160 -25.03 6.71 -20.48
C PHE A 160 -24.87 7.75 -21.59
N SER A 161 -24.11 8.82 -21.36
CA SER A 161 -23.80 9.80 -22.41
C SER A 161 -23.05 9.16 -23.58
N ARG A 162 -22.06 8.30 -23.29
CA ARG A 162 -21.33 7.56 -24.33
C ARG A 162 -22.22 6.55 -25.06
N LEU A 163 -23.07 5.84 -24.33
CA LEU A 163 -24.04 4.91 -24.90
C LEU A 163 -25.01 5.64 -25.82
N TYR A 164 -25.57 6.78 -25.38
CA TYR A 164 -26.47 7.59 -26.19
C TYR A 164 -25.84 8.00 -27.52
N ILE A 165 -24.60 8.51 -27.49
CA ILE A 165 -23.84 8.88 -28.69
C ILE A 165 -23.60 7.64 -29.59
N ALA A 166 -23.26 6.50 -28.99
CA ALA A 166 -23.07 5.26 -29.75
C ALA A 166 -24.37 4.81 -30.42
N CYS A 167 -25.51 4.90 -29.74
CA CYS A 167 -26.84 4.57 -30.28
C CYS A 167 -27.31 5.52 -31.40
N GLN A 168 -26.76 6.74 -31.51
CA GLN A 168 -27.04 7.64 -32.64
C GLN A 168 -26.33 7.21 -33.93
N SER A 169 -25.22 6.47 -33.82
CA SER A 169 -24.40 6.06 -34.97
C SER A 169 -24.50 4.56 -35.27
N ARG A 170 -25.03 3.77 -34.34
CA ARG A 170 -25.20 2.32 -34.41
C ARG A 170 -26.57 1.98 -33.86
N ASP A 171 -27.29 1.05 -34.47
CA ASP A 171 -28.59 0.58 -33.98
C ASP A 171 -28.41 -0.27 -32.70
N GLY A 172 -28.17 0.42 -31.59
CA GLY A 172 -27.76 -0.17 -30.32
C GLY A 172 -28.94 -0.81 -29.58
N ASN A 173 -28.84 -2.12 -29.32
CA ASN A 173 -29.85 -2.86 -28.58
C ASN A 173 -29.75 -2.57 -27.07
N LEU A 174 -30.68 -1.75 -26.56
CA LEU A 174 -30.74 -1.39 -25.14
C LEU A 174 -31.15 -2.58 -24.25
N ASP A 175 -31.99 -3.50 -24.74
CA ASP A 175 -32.42 -4.66 -23.96
C ASP A 175 -31.25 -5.59 -23.63
N ASP A 176 -30.35 -5.79 -24.59
CA ASP A 176 -29.14 -6.60 -24.37
C ASP A 176 -28.11 -5.86 -23.51
N PHE A 177 -27.99 -4.53 -23.66
CA PHE A 177 -27.11 -3.71 -22.83
C PHE A 177 -27.51 -3.75 -21.35
N PHE A 178 -28.81 -3.64 -21.04
CA PHE A 178 -29.32 -3.69 -19.66
C PHE A 178 -29.48 -5.12 -19.12
N ARG A 179 -29.29 -6.14 -19.94
CA ARG A 179 -29.30 -7.54 -19.50
C ARG A 179 -28.14 -7.86 -18.54
N HIS A 180 -27.05 -7.10 -18.61
CA HIS A 180 -25.85 -7.32 -17.80
C HIS A 180 -25.55 -6.15 -16.86
N GLU A 181 -24.84 -6.44 -15.76
CA GLU A 181 -24.39 -5.40 -14.83
C GLU A 181 -23.36 -4.48 -15.50
N ASN A 182 -23.72 -3.20 -15.64
CA ASN A 182 -22.90 -2.17 -16.29
C ASN A 182 -21.97 -1.43 -15.32
N HIS A 183 -21.77 -1.97 -14.13
CA HIS A 183 -20.88 -1.40 -13.11
C HIS A 183 -19.46 -1.97 -13.24
N ALA A 184 -18.46 -1.18 -12.82
CA ALA A 184 -17.06 -1.61 -12.82
C ALA A 184 -16.77 -2.79 -11.87
N PHE A 185 -17.71 -3.13 -11.00
CA PHE A 185 -17.64 -4.23 -10.05
C PHE A 185 -19.05 -4.77 -9.77
N PRO A 186 -19.19 -6.08 -9.51
CA PRO A 186 -20.48 -6.70 -9.20
C PRO A 186 -21.01 -6.20 -7.86
N PRO A 187 -22.14 -5.46 -7.82
CA PRO A 187 -22.70 -4.89 -6.58
C PRO A 187 -23.09 -5.93 -5.54
N SER A 188 -23.31 -7.18 -5.97
CA SER A 188 -23.60 -8.34 -5.13
C SER A 188 -22.39 -8.77 -4.28
N LEU A 189 -21.17 -8.64 -4.80
CA LEU A 189 -19.94 -9.12 -4.15
C LEU A 189 -19.04 -7.99 -3.65
N SER A 190 -19.16 -6.80 -4.24
CA SER A 190 -18.25 -5.69 -3.98
C SER A 190 -19.02 -4.39 -3.80
N GLN A 191 -18.53 -3.55 -2.89
CA GLN A 191 -18.95 -2.19 -2.74
C GLN A 191 -17.73 -1.29 -2.92
N ASN A 192 -17.71 -0.53 -4.01
CA ASN A 192 -16.65 0.43 -4.35
C ASN A 192 -15.25 -0.24 -4.45
N GLY A 193 -15.17 -1.38 -5.13
CA GLY A 193 -13.91 -2.12 -5.31
C GLY A 193 -13.43 -2.87 -4.06
N THR A 194 -14.15 -2.76 -2.94
CA THR A 194 -13.89 -3.55 -1.73
C THR A 194 -14.91 -4.67 -1.63
N ILE A 195 -14.45 -5.90 -1.38
CA ILE A 195 -15.34 -7.06 -1.19
C ILE A 195 -16.30 -6.77 -0.03
N ARG A 196 -17.57 -7.09 -0.22
CA ARG A 196 -18.55 -7.08 0.88
C ARG A 196 -18.20 -8.21 1.84
N LEU A 197 -17.54 -7.85 2.93
CA LEU A 197 -17.27 -8.77 4.02
C LEU A 197 -18.49 -8.77 4.96
N GLY A 198 -19.15 -9.92 5.08
CA GLY A 198 -20.17 -10.15 6.09
C GLY A 198 -19.53 -10.43 7.46
N THR A 199 -20.30 -10.21 8.53
CA THR A 199 -19.93 -10.68 9.86
C THR A 199 -20.26 -12.17 10.02
N LYS A 200 -19.64 -12.86 10.97
CA LYS A 200 -19.99 -14.27 11.27
C LYS A 200 -21.49 -14.43 11.59
N ALA A 201 -22.12 -13.40 12.15
CA ALA A 201 -23.55 -13.37 12.42
C ALA A 201 -24.42 -13.31 11.16
N ASP A 202 -23.94 -12.70 10.06
CA ASP A 202 -24.67 -12.69 8.79
C ASP A 202 -24.80 -14.10 8.20
N LEU A 203 -23.78 -14.94 8.37
CA LEU A 203 -23.82 -16.35 7.97
C LEU A 203 -24.78 -17.17 8.84
N LEU A 204 -24.71 -16.98 10.16
CA LEU A 204 -25.57 -17.67 11.12
C LEU A 204 -27.05 -17.33 10.91
N SER A 205 -27.40 -16.05 10.97
CA SER A 205 -28.80 -15.58 10.94
C SER A 205 -29.47 -15.71 9.57
N LYS A 206 -28.74 -15.47 8.47
CA LYS A 206 -29.35 -15.42 7.13
C LYS A 206 -29.22 -16.72 6.35
N CYS A 207 -28.18 -17.51 6.60
CA CYS A 207 -27.88 -18.70 5.81
C CYS A 207 -28.10 -20.00 6.60
N LEU A 208 -27.60 -20.11 7.83
CA LEU A 208 -27.57 -21.38 8.56
C LEU A 208 -28.82 -21.64 9.42
N GLU A 209 -29.39 -20.62 10.04
CA GLU A 209 -30.63 -20.75 10.83
C GLU A 209 -31.81 -21.22 9.97
N ARG A 210 -31.87 -20.83 8.69
CA ARG A 210 -32.89 -21.31 7.75
C ARG A 210 -32.75 -22.79 7.36
N LEU A 211 -31.53 -23.33 7.45
CA LEU A 211 -31.24 -24.72 7.09
C LEU A 211 -31.41 -25.68 8.27
N THR A 212 -31.57 -25.15 9.48
CA THR A 212 -31.72 -25.96 10.69
C THR A 212 -33.17 -25.85 11.16
N PRO A 213 -33.95 -26.94 11.19
CA PRO A 213 -35.27 -26.90 11.79
C PRO A 213 -35.13 -26.48 13.27
N PRO A 214 -36.04 -25.63 13.80
CA PRO A 214 -36.00 -25.24 15.20
C PRO A 214 -36.29 -26.46 16.08
N THR A 215 -35.24 -27.14 16.51
CA THR A 215 -35.33 -28.22 17.49
C THR A 215 -35.30 -27.61 18.88
N ASP A 216 -36.48 -27.36 19.46
CA ASP A 216 -36.64 -26.96 20.87
C ASP A 216 -36.53 -28.17 21.83
N VAL A 217 -36.25 -29.35 21.27
CA VAL A 217 -36.12 -30.59 22.03
C VAL A 217 -34.70 -30.69 22.57
N LYS A 218 -34.50 -30.22 23.80
CA LYS A 218 -33.30 -30.50 24.57
C LYS A 218 -33.19 -32.02 24.79
N PRO A 219 -32.11 -32.69 24.37
CA PRO A 219 -31.95 -34.11 24.65
C PRO A 219 -31.84 -34.31 26.16
N VAL A 220 -32.50 -35.34 26.68
CA VAL A 220 -32.35 -35.76 28.07
C VAL A 220 -30.95 -36.35 28.21
N VAL A 221 -30.09 -35.66 28.96
CA VAL A 221 -28.71 -36.08 29.19
C VAL A 221 -28.47 -36.30 30.68
N SER A 222 -27.68 -37.32 30.99
CA SER A 222 -27.27 -37.65 32.36
C SER A 222 -26.22 -36.68 32.92
N SER A 223 -25.47 -36.02 32.03
CA SER A 223 -24.40 -35.09 32.39
C SER A 223 -24.31 -33.97 31.35
N VAL A 224 -24.09 -32.74 31.81
CA VAL A 224 -23.81 -31.57 30.97
C VAL A 224 -22.39 -31.11 31.27
N ILE A 225 -21.54 -31.08 30.25
CA ILE A 225 -20.16 -30.56 30.36
C ILE A 225 -20.16 -29.17 29.75
N LEU A 226 -19.75 -28.18 30.54
CA LEU A 226 -19.62 -26.79 30.12
C LEU A 226 -18.15 -26.41 30.06
N ASP A 227 -17.75 -25.70 29.00
CA ASP A 227 -16.44 -25.07 28.94
C ASP A 227 -16.37 -23.93 29.96
N GLY A 228 -15.35 -23.97 30.82
CA GLY A 228 -15.16 -22.97 31.89
C GLY A 228 -15.03 -21.55 31.35
N SER A 229 -14.42 -21.37 30.16
CA SER A 229 -14.34 -20.05 29.52
C SER A 229 -15.72 -19.51 29.12
N ALA A 230 -16.58 -20.38 28.61
CA ALA A 230 -17.95 -20.01 28.27
C ALA A 230 -18.76 -19.60 29.51
N VAL A 231 -18.59 -20.31 30.63
CA VAL A 231 -19.25 -19.97 31.91
C VAL A 231 -18.81 -18.59 32.41
N VAL A 232 -17.51 -18.30 32.41
CA VAL A 232 -16.98 -17.00 32.85
C VAL A 232 -17.53 -15.85 32.00
N ASN A 233 -17.69 -16.05 30.69
CA ASN A 233 -18.25 -15.04 29.79
C ASN A 233 -19.77 -14.88 29.91
N MET A 234 -20.49 -15.85 30.46
CA MET A 234 -21.93 -15.73 30.77
C MET A 234 -22.17 -14.94 32.07
N LEU A 235 -21.19 -14.89 32.96
CA LEU A 235 -21.29 -14.13 34.22
C LEU A 235 -21.11 -12.64 33.93
N LYS A 236 -22.09 -11.82 34.35
CA LYS A 236 -21.96 -10.36 34.25
C LYS A 236 -20.83 -9.90 35.18
N PRO A 237 -19.92 -9.03 34.73
CA PRO A 237 -18.85 -8.54 35.59
C PRO A 237 -19.43 -7.70 36.74
N CYS A 238 -19.26 -8.19 37.97
CA CYS A 238 -19.53 -7.39 39.16
C CYS A 238 -18.35 -6.44 39.42
N GLN A 239 -18.64 -5.18 39.75
CA GLN A 239 -17.62 -4.23 40.19
C GLN A 239 -17.06 -4.68 41.54
N TYR A 240 -15.77 -4.97 41.59
CA TYR A 240 -15.06 -5.18 42.85
C TYR A 240 -14.98 -3.85 43.62
N GLN A 241 -15.53 -3.80 44.83
CA GLN A 241 -15.19 -2.77 45.80
C GLN A 241 -13.88 -3.15 46.45
N ILE A 242 -12.86 -2.33 46.25
CA ILE A 242 -11.57 -2.41 46.94
C ILE A 242 -11.81 -1.85 48.35
N ILE A 243 -11.53 -2.66 49.37
CA ILE A 243 -11.48 -2.27 50.79
C ILE A 243 -10.14 -1.59 51.06
#